data_AF-A0A2N2XCM3-F1
#
_entry.id   AF-A0A2N2XCM3-F1
#
_cell.length_a   1.000
_cell.length_b   1.000
_cell.length_c   1.000
_cell.angle_alpha   90.00
_cell.angle_beta   90.00
_cell.angle_gamma   90.00
#
_symmetry.space_group_name_H-M   'P 1'
#
loop_
_entity.id
_entity.type
_entity.pdbx_description
1 polymer ?
#
loop_
_entity_poly.entity_id
_entity_poly.type
_entity_poly.pdbx_seq_one_letter_code
_entity_poly.pdbx_strand_id
1 'polypeptide(L)'
;MKNQFLGIFFYLLYLLAMVRPLVPIMEYYANYDYIAKVLCENRDKPYLECNGKCYLEKQIAKTNHNNHEHKSTIPQIDFEKYPVSPLDQFSYNIKNFDANYIHRFFVNKYTSQDFYNSLLKPPQA
;
A
#
# COMPACT_ATOMS: atom_id res chain seq x y z
N MET A 1 -27.13 -11.91 -26.86
CA MET A 1 -26.31 -12.39 -25.73
C MET A 1 -24.81 -12.53 -26.02
N LYS A 2 -24.32 -12.57 -27.27
CA LYS A 2 -22.86 -12.63 -27.56
C LYS A 2 -22.08 -11.39 -27.08
N ASN A 3 -22.66 -10.20 -27.22
CA ASN A 3 -21.99 -8.93 -26.91
C ASN A 3 -21.82 -8.71 -25.39
N GLN A 4 -22.69 -9.31 -24.58
CA GLN A 4 -22.57 -9.28 -23.11
C GLN A 4 -21.38 -10.11 -22.63
N PHE A 5 -21.15 -11.26 -23.28
CA PHE A 5 -20.00 -12.12 -22.95
C PHE A 5 -18.67 -11.42 -23.22
N LEU A 6 -18.60 -10.64 -24.31
CA LEU A 6 -17.43 -9.83 -24.65
C LEU A 6 -17.13 -8.79 -23.56
N GLY A 7 -18.15 -8.06 -23.08
CA GLY A 7 -17.99 -7.09 -22.01
C GLY A 7 -17.56 -7.71 -20.69
N ILE A 8 -18.17 -8.83 -20.30
CA ILE A 8 -17.79 -9.58 -19.09
C ILE A 8 -16.33 -10.06 -19.17
N PHE A 9 -15.92 -10.54 -20.34
CA PHE A 9 -14.54 -10.97 -20.57
C PHE A 9 -13.53 -9.84 -20.35
N PHE A 10 -13.76 -8.66 -20.95
CA PHE A 10 -12.88 -7.51 -20.75
C PHE A 10 -12.88 -6.99 -19.32
N TYR A 11 -14.03 -7.01 -18.64
CA TYR A 11 -14.13 -6.63 -17.23
C TYR A 11 -13.32 -7.58 -16.33
N LEU A 12 -13.40 -8.89 -16.57
CA LEU A 12 -12.63 -9.88 -15.82
C LEU A 12 -11.12 -9.72 -16.03
N LEU A 13 -10.68 -9.42 -17.26
CA LEU A 13 -9.29 -9.11 -17.56
C LEU A 13 -8.81 -7.85 -16.82
N TYR A 14 -9.65 -6.82 -16.72
CA TYR A 14 -9.33 -5.61 -15.96
C TYR A 14 -9.15 -5.90 -14.47
N LEU A 15 -10.05 -6.71 -13.87
CA LEU A 15 -9.91 -7.14 -12.48
C LEU A 15 -8.63 -7.93 -12.24
N LEU A 16 -8.24 -8.81 -13.17
CA LEU A 16 -6.96 -9.55 -13.07
C LEU A 16 -5.75 -8.61 -13.14
N ALA A 17 -5.81 -7.56 -13.96
CA ALA A 17 -4.73 -6.57 -14.06
C ALA A 17 -4.56 -5.77 -12.74
N MET A 18 -5.64 -5.53 -12.01
CA MET A 18 -5.64 -4.86 -10.70
C MET A 18 -4.92 -5.67 -9.61
N VAL A 19 -4.87 -7.00 -9.70
CA VAL A 19 -4.25 -7.88 -8.68
C VAL A 19 -2.72 -7.90 -8.75
N ARG A 20 -2.11 -7.30 -9.78
CA ARG A 20 -0.65 -7.21 -9.98
C ARG A 20 0.19 -6.81 -8.76
N PRO A 21 -0.17 -5.84 -7.90
CA PRO A 21 0.68 -5.47 -6.75
C PRO A 21 0.65 -6.54 -5.64
N LEU A 22 -0.32 -7.46 -5.66
CA LEU A 22 -0.43 -8.56 -4.70
C LEU A 22 0.37 -9.80 -5.12
N VAL A 23 0.86 -9.85 -6.37
CA VAL A 23 1.65 -10.97 -6.89
C VAL A 23 2.81 -11.41 -5.99
N PRO A 24 3.71 -10.54 -5.48
CA PRO A 24 4.82 -10.97 -4.64
C PRO A 24 4.36 -11.62 -3.33
N ILE A 25 3.22 -11.17 -2.78
CA ILE A 25 2.62 -11.75 -1.57
C ILE A 25 2.03 -13.13 -1.87
N MET A 26 1.30 -13.25 -2.98
CA MET A 26 0.72 -14.52 -3.43
C MET A 26 1.80 -15.57 -3.68
N GLU A 27 2.90 -15.19 -4.35
CA GLU A 27 4.03 -16.07 -4.60
C GLU A 27 4.69 -16.55 -3.29
N TYR A 28 4.81 -15.66 -2.31
CA TYR A 28 5.34 -15.99 -0.99
C TYR A 28 4.50 -17.04 -0.26
N TYR A 29 3.19 -16.89 -0.22
CA TYR A 29 2.31 -17.86 0.44
C TYR A 29 2.16 -19.16 -0.35
N ALA A 30 2.10 -19.09 -1.67
CA ALA A 30 1.98 -20.29 -2.51
C ALA A 30 3.22 -21.20 -2.42
N ASN A 31 4.41 -20.62 -2.25
CA ASN A 31 5.68 -21.35 -2.20
C ASN A 31 6.41 -21.18 -0.86
N TYR A 32 5.68 -20.98 0.23
CA TYR A 32 6.23 -20.61 1.53
C TYR A 32 7.36 -21.55 1.99
N ASP A 33 7.14 -22.86 1.93
CA ASP A 33 8.11 -23.86 2.38
C ASP A 33 9.41 -23.81 1.57
N TYR A 34 9.30 -23.66 0.26
CA TYR A 34 10.46 -23.56 -0.63
C TYR A 34 11.23 -22.26 -0.37
N ILE A 35 10.50 -21.15 -0.22
CA ILE A 35 11.11 -19.85 0.04
C ILE A 35 11.83 -19.84 1.39
N ALA A 36 11.19 -20.36 2.44
CA ALA A 36 11.76 -20.40 3.79
C ALA A 36 12.98 -21.32 3.89
N LYS A 37 12.99 -22.48 3.21
CA LYS A 37 14.06 -23.48 3.32
C LYS A 37 15.21 -23.24 2.34
N VAL A 38 14.94 -22.75 1.13
CA VAL A 38 15.92 -22.67 0.04
C VAL A 38 16.34 -21.23 -0.26
N LEU A 39 15.38 -20.31 -0.39
CA LEU A 39 15.65 -18.94 -0.84
C LEU A 39 15.96 -17.97 0.31
N CYS A 40 15.63 -18.33 1.55
CA CYS A 40 15.93 -17.53 2.73
C CYS A 40 17.45 -17.45 3.00
N GLU A 41 17.99 -16.24 3.07
CA GLU A 41 19.40 -16.00 3.39
C GLU A 41 19.71 -16.16 4.88
N ASN A 42 18.71 -15.96 5.75
CA ASN A 42 18.83 -16.04 7.20
C ASN A 42 18.42 -17.39 7.78
N ARG A 43 18.40 -18.46 6.97
CA ARG A 43 18.01 -19.82 7.41
C ARG A 43 18.90 -20.39 8.52
N ASP A 44 20.18 -19.98 8.57
CA ASP A 44 21.13 -20.42 9.60
C ASP A 44 20.95 -19.69 10.94
N LYS A 45 20.03 -18.72 11.00
CA LYS A 45 19.74 -17.89 12.19
C LYS A 45 18.27 -18.05 12.59
N PRO A 46 17.86 -19.22 13.14
CA PRO A 46 16.45 -19.49 13.47
C PRO A 46 15.89 -18.53 14.53
N TYR A 47 16.74 -17.97 15.39
CA TYR A 47 16.37 -16.97 16.40
C TYR A 47 15.83 -15.65 15.82
N LEU A 48 16.04 -15.38 14.52
CA LEU A 48 15.51 -14.19 13.85
C LEU A 48 14.09 -14.36 13.32
N GLU A 49 13.54 -15.59 13.32
CA GLU A 49 12.20 -15.90 12.81
C GLU A 49 11.91 -15.28 11.42
N CYS A 50 12.93 -15.30 10.54
CA CYS A 50 12.87 -14.64 9.25
C CYS A 50 11.87 -15.32 8.32
N ASN A 51 11.84 -16.66 8.26
CA ASN A 51 10.85 -17.43 7.52
C ASN A 51 10.69 -16.98 6.04
N GLY A 52 11.77 -16.57 5.39
CA GLY A 52 11.74 -16.10 4.00
C GLY A 52 11.23 -14.66 3.80
N LYS A 53 10.96 -13.89 4.86
CA LYS A 53 10.56 -12.48 4.77
C LYS A 53 11.59 -11.61 4.02
N CYS A 54 12.88 -11.93 4.14
CA CYS A 54 13.96 -11.26 3.40
C CYS A 54 13.80 -11.37 1.88
N TYR A 55 13.30 -12.52 1.39
CA TYR A 55 13.03 -12.72 -0.02
C TYR A 55 11.82 -11.90 -0.46
N LEU A 56 10.74 -11.91 0.34
CA LEU A 56 9.53 -11.12 0.07
C LEU A 56 9.87 -9.61 -0.01
N GLU A 57 10.65 -9.10 0.93
CA GLU A 57 11.09 -7.69 0.95
C GLU A 57 11.87 -7.34 -0.32
N LYS A 58 12.78 -8.22 -0.78
CA LYS A 58 13.51 -8.01 -2.05
C LYS A 58 12.59 -7.99 -3.26
N GLN A 59 11.54 -8.82 -3.30
CA GLN A 59 10.60 -8.80 -4.42
C GLN A 59 9.74 -7.53 -4.41
N ILE A 60 9.30 -7.09 -3.23
CA ILE A 60 8.56 -5.83 -3.07
C ILE A 60 9.42 -4.63 -3.48
N ALA A 61 10.69 -4.62 -3.08
CA ALA A 61 11.62 -3.55 -3.44
C ALA A 61 11.89 -3.47 -4.95
N LYS A 62 11.85 -4.58 -5.69
CA LYS A 62 11.96 -4.56 -7.15
C LYS A 62 10.71 -4.00 -7.84
N THR A 63 9.54 -4.21 -7.25
CA THR A 63 8.28 -3.70 -7.80
C THR A 63 8.04 -2.23 -7.47
N ASN A 64 8.58 -1.75 -6.35
CA ASN A 64 8.53 -0.34 -5.94
C ASN A 64 9.60 0.44 -6.71
N HIS A 65 9.21 1.47 -7.46
CA HIS A 65 10.18 2.30 -8.17
C HIS A 65 11.05 3.10 -7.19
N ASN A 66 12.32 3.26 -7.54
CA ASN A 66 13.45 3.73 -6.70
C ASN A 66 13.38 5.19 -6.17
N ASN A 67 12.22 5.85 -6.18
CA ASN A 67 12.11 7.29 -5.90
C ASN A 67 11.61 7.64 -4.50
N HIS A 68 11.36 6.64 -3.65
CA HIS A 68 11.00 6.88 -2.25
C HIS A 68 12.12 6.38 -1.33
N GLU A 69 12.78 7.30 -0.63
CA GLU A 69 13.81 6.99 0.38
C GLU A 69 13.28 6.12 1.54
N HIS A 70 11.96 5.91 1.63
CA HIS A 70 11.32 5.04 2.59
C HIS A 70 11.18 3.60 2.07
N LYS A 71 11.93 2.68 2.68
CA LYS A 71 11.72 1.22 2.54
C LYS A 71 10.34 0.83 3.08
N SER A 72 9.31 0.90 2.25
CA SER A 72 8.00 0.34 2.60
C SER A 72 8.02 -1.19 2.51
N THR A 73 7.58 -1.85 3.58
CA THR A 73 7.36 -3.31 3.63
C THR A 73 6.10 -3.76 2.85
N ILE A 74 5.39 -2.82 2.23
CA ILE A 74 4.14 -3.04 1.51
C ILE A 74 4.38 -2.74 0.02
N PRO A 75 3.82 -3.54 -0.91
CA PRO A 75 3.82 -3.21 -2.34
C PRO A 75 3.17 -1.84 -2.58
N GLN A 76 3.91 -0.91 -3.17
CA GLN A 76 3.39 0.42 -3.50
C GLN A 76 2.61 0.36 -4.80
N ILE A 77 1.46 1.03 -4.82
CA ILE A 77 0.61 1.13 -6.00
C ILE A 77 1.04 2.38 -6.76
N ASP A 78 1.64 2.16 -7.92
CA ASP A 78 1.98 3.20 -8.87
C ASP A 78 0.72 3.63 -9.65
N PHE A 79 0.04 4.67 -9.14
CA PHE A 79 -1.21 5.18 -9.72
C PHE A 79 -1.07 5.65 -11.18
N GLU A 80 0.14 5.92 -11.67
CA GLU A 80 0.35 6.28 -13.09
C GLU A 80 0.13 5.07 -14.01
N LYS A 81 0.41 3.86 -13.52
CA LYS A 81 0.20 2.60 -14.26
C LYS A 81 -1.20 2.04 -14.15
N TYR A 82 -2.00 2.51 -13.20
CA TYR A 82 -3.38 2.09 -13.01
C TYR A 82 -4.31 3.22 -13.41
N PRO A 83 -5.14 3.06 -14.46
CA PRO A 83 -6.14 4.05 -14.82
C PRO A 83 -7.31 4.01 -13.82
N VAL A 84 -7.06 4.28 -12.54
CA VAL A 84 -8.07 4.44 -11.48
C VAL A 84 -8.68 5.84 -11.58
N SER A 85 -9.42 6.08 -12.67
CA SER A 85 -10.19 7.30 -12.93
C SER A 85 -9.38 8.62 -12.99
N PRO A 86 -9.82 9.63 -13.76
CA PRO A 86 -9.21 10.95 -13.70
C PRO A 86 -9.70 11.67 -12.43
N LEU A 87 -9.09 11.39 -11.27
CA LEU A 87 -9.41 12.09 -10.02
C LEU A 87 -9.09 13.58 -10.12
N ASP A 88 -8.11 13.97 -10.93
CA ASP A 88 -7.72 15.37 -11.16
C ASP A 88 -8.78 16.18 -11.91
N GLN A 89 -9.77 15.55 -12.53
CA GLN A 89 -10.79 16.22 -13.33
C GLN A 89 -12.13 16.42 -12.61
N PHE A 90 -12.30 15.81 -11.43
CA PHE A 90 -13.52 15.98 -10.65
C PHE A 90 -13.37 17.13 -9.65
N SER A 91 -13.81 18.32 -10.05
CA SER A 91 -14.08 19.42 -9.12
C SER A 91 -15.42 19.17 -8.42
N TYR A 92 -15.39 18.61 -7.22
CA TYR A 92 -16.57 18.59 -6.36
C TYR A 92 -16.73 19.96 -5.71
N ASN A 93 -17.81 20.67 -6.03
CA ASN A 93 -18.23 21.83 -5.25
C ASN A 93 -18.71 21.33 -3.88
N ILE A 94 -17.81 21.27 -2.90
CA ILE A 94 -18.20 21.07 -1.51
C ILE A 94 -18.99 22.33 -1.12
N LYS A 95 -20.32 22.24 -1.17
CA LYS A 95 -21.18 23.27 -0.60
C LYS A 95 -20.76 23.46 0.85
N ASN A 96 -20.59 24.72 1.25
CA ASN A 96 -20.17 25.14 2.58
C ASN A 96 -20.80 24.23 3.64
N PHE A 97 -19.95 23.47 4.32
CA PHE A 97 -20.36 22.64 5.43
C PHE A 97 -20.83 23.60 6.53
N ASP A 98 -22.13 23.64 6.80
CA ASP A 98 -22.67 24.47 7.89
C ASP A 98 -22.01 24.01 9.19
N ALA A 99 -21.13 24.87 9.72
CA ALA A 99 -20.27 24.62 10.88
C ALA A 99 -21.02 24.29 12.18
N ASN A 100 -22.35 24.33 12.16
CA ASN A 100 -23.21 24.19 13.32
C ASN A 100 -23.43 22.74 13.79
N TYR A 101 -22.93 21.74 13.06
CA TYR A 101 -22.99 20.33 13.49
C TYR A 101 -21.67 19.76 14.07
N ILE A 102 -20.60 20.55 14.20
CA ILE A 102 -19.29 20.10 14.75
C ILE A 102 -19.06 20.56 16.20
N HIS A 103 -20.09 20.59 17.05
CA HIS A 103 -19.86 20.81 18.49
C HIS A 103 -19.62 19.49 19.27
N ARG A 104 -19.65 18.32 18.61
CA ARG A 104 -19.44 17.00 19.26
C ARG A 104 -18.38 16.11 18.62
N PHE A 105 -17.50 16.68 17.81
CA PHE A 105 -16.25 16.03 17.47
C PHE A 105 -15.13 16.89 18.05
N PHE A 106 -14.44 16.37 19.06
CA PHE A 106 -13.13 16.89 19.45
C PHE A 106 -12.17 16.64 18.28
N VAL A 107 -12.25 17.49 17.26
CA VAL A 107 -11.24 17.58 16.22
C VAL A 107 -10.05 18.26 16.87
N ASN A 108 -9.16 17.44 17.41
CA ASN A 108 -7.84 17.89 17.81
C ASN A 108 -7.13 18.38 16.55
N LYS A 109 -7.22 19.69 16.31
CA LYS A 109 -6.54 20.39 15.24
C LYS A 109 -5.07 20.62 15.64
N TYR A 110 -4.34 19.54 15.91
CA TYR A 110 -2.90 19.63 16.04
C TYR A 110 -2.32 19.63 14.63
N THR A 111 -1.80 20.78 14.23
CA THR A 111 -1.00 20.95 13.02
C THR A 111 0.41 20.42 13.28
N SER A 112 1.13 20.01 12.23
CA SER A 112 2.52 19.53 12.38
C SER A 112 3.44 20.59 13.00
N GLN A 113 3.09 21.88 12.92
CA GLN A 113 3.80 22.96 13.60
C GLN A 113 3.68 22.91 15.14
N ASP A 114 2.61 22.35 15.69
CA ASP A 114 2.40 22.26 17.15
C ASP A 114 3.37 21.27 17.81
N PHE A 115 3.99 20.38 17.03
CA PHE A 115 5.06 19.50 17.49
C PHE A 115 6.30 20.26 17.96
N TYR A 116 6.66 21.36 17.27
CA TYR A 116 7.86 22.13 17.61
C TYR A 116 7.69 22.97 18.88
N ASN A 117 6.44 23.31 19.22
CA ASN A 117 6.08 24.13 20.38
C ASN A 117 5.61 23.29 21.58
N SER A 118 5.56 21.96 21.46
CA SER A 118 5.17 21.08 22.56
C SER A 118 6.23 21.07 23.69
N LEU A 119 5.78 21.28 24.92
CA LEU A 119 6.56 21.11 26.15
C LEU A 119 7.02 19.66 26.37
N LEU A 120 6.26 18.70 25.86
CA LEU A 120 6.59 17.28 25.88
C LEU A 120 7.20 16.92 24.53
N LYS A 121 8.53 16.84 24.49
CA LYS A 121 9.27 16.34 23.32
C LYS A 121 9.49 14.83 23.49
N PRO A 122 9.22 14.01 22.46
CA PRO A 122 9.58 12.60 22.52
C PRO A 122 11.11 12.45 22.61
N PRO A 123 11.60 11.37 23.24
CA PRO A 123 13.03 11.10 23.32
C PRO A 123 13.61 10.97 21.91
N GLN A 124 14.66 11.73 21.63
CA GLN A 124 15.41 11.61 20.38
C GLN A 124 16.36 10.42 20.50
N ALA A 125 16.29 9.52 19.53
CA ALA A 125 17.23 8.40 19.37
C ALA A 125 18.53 8.88 18.73
#